data_AF-A0A2L0EP11-F1
#
_entry.id   AF-A0A2L0EP11-F1
#
_cell.length_a   1.000
_cell.length_b   1.000
_cell.length_c   1.000
_cell.angle_alpha   90.00
_cell.angle_beta   90.00
_cell.angle_gamma   90.00
#
_symmetry.space_group_name_H-M   'P 1'
#
loop_
_entity.id
_entity.type
_entity.pdbx_description
1 polymer ?
#
loop_
_entity_poly.entity_id
_entity_poly.type
_entity_poly.pdbx_seq_one_letter_code
_entity_poly.pdbx_strand_id
1 'polypeptide(L)'
;MKTGPTPPSRGRPRAFDRDTALDAALQVFWRHGYDATSLSELTAAMKISPPSLYAAFGSKKGLFLEAVDLYARRYGEGARRALEDAPTAKAAVTHLLMQSAAIFSAPAHPFGCFIALGAVNCAPGSAEVEAALRERRAASGAALRERIARGIEDGELPPGTDAAALARFYGAVIQGMSVQARDGASREALESVARAALLAWPARSSEDR
;
A
#
# COMPACT_ATOMS: atom_id res chain seq x y z
N MET A 1 -21.26 49.86 -17.35
CA MET A 1 -21.47 48.70 -16.46
C MET A 1 -20.18 48.48 -15.68
N LYS A 2 -20.19 48.71 -14.36
CA LYS A 2 -19.02 48.53 -13.49
C LYS A 2 -19.15 47.19 -12.76
N THR A 3 -18.15 46.33 -12.93
CA THR A 3 -18.01 45.03 -12.26
C THR A 3 -17.69 45.24 -10.78
N GLY A 4 -18.54 44.73 -9.89
CA GLY A 4 -18.32 44.74 -8.44
C GLY A 4 -17.39 43.59 -8.01
N PRO A 5 -16.63 43.75 -6.91
CA PRO A 5 -15.67 42.75 -6.46
C PRO A 5 -16.37 41.54 -5.84
N THR A 6 -15.91 40.35 -6.21
CA THR A 6 -16.31 39.05 -5.64
C THR A 6 -16.08 39.01 -4.13
N PRO A 7 -17.04 38.57 -3.30
CA PRO A 7 -16.85 38.52 -1.86
C PRO A 7 -15.76 37.51 -1.48
N PRO A 8 -14.90 37.82 -0.50
CA PRO A 8 -13.89 36.89 -0.01
C PRO A 8 -14.56 35.66 0.60
N SER A 9 -14.04 34.47 0.31
CA SER A 9 -14.50 33.24 0.95
C SER A 9 -14.28 33.35 2.46
N ARG A 10 -15.39 33.32 3.22
CA ARG A 10 -15.37 33.33 4.69
C ARG A 10 -14.96 31.96 5.20
N GLY A 11 -13.66 31.74 5.30
CA GLY A 11 -13.06 30.68 6.10
C GLY A 11 -11.71 31.17 6.61
N ARG A 12 -11.51 31.18 7.93
CA ARG A 12 -10.19 31.44 8.54
C ARG A 12 -9.16 30.54 7.83
N PRO A 13 -7.99 31.05 7.40
CA PRO A 13 -6.97 30.24 6.76
C PRO A 13 -6.74 28.98 7.59
N ARG A 14 -6.68 27.80 6.95
CA ARG A 14 -6.42 26.53 7.64
C ARG A 14 -5.17 26.73 8.49
N ALA A 15 -5.34 26.71 9.81
CA ALA A 15 -4.28 27.04 10.76
C ALA A 15 -3.16 25.98 10.82
N PHE A 16 -3.25 24.95 9.99
CA PHE A 16 -2.33 23.82 9.92
C PHE A 16 -2.11 23.38 8.47
N ASP A 17 -0.93 22.81 8.21
CA ASP A 17 -0.61 22.15 6.96
C ASP A 17 -1.32 20.80 6.90
N ARG A 18 -2.21 20.65 5.90
CA ARG A 18 -3.05 19.45 5.75
C ARG A 18 -2.23 18.21 5.41
N ASP A 19 -1.20 18.35 4.58
CA ASP A 19 -0.41 17.22 4.10
C ASP A 19 0.49 16.71 5.23
N THR A 20 1.06 17.64 6.01
CA THR A 20 1.80 17.31 7.24
C THR A 20 0.90 16.59 8.26
N ALA A 21 -0.34 17.07 8.44
CA ALA A 21 -1.29 16.42 9.33
C ALA A 21 -1.72 15.03 8.82
N LEU A 22 -1.92 14.86 7.51
CA LEU A 22 -2.27 13.57 6.93
C LEU A 22 -1.12 12.55 7.05
N ASP A 23 0.12 13.00 6.87
CA ASP A 23 1.30 12.15 7.09
C ASP A 23 1.38 11.69 8.55
N ALA A 24 1.20 12.59 9.51
CA ALA A 24 1.16 12.23 10.93
C ALA A 24 0.05 11.21 11.24
N ALA A 25 -1.15 11.39 10.67
CA ALA A 25 -2.26 10.44 10.82
C ALA A 25 -1.92 9.06 10.21
N LEU A 26 -1.30 9.03 9.03
CA LEU A 26 -0.82 7.80 8.41
C LEU A 26 0.13 7.04 9.34
N GLN A 27 1.11 7.72 9.94
CA GLN A 27 2.07 7.08 10.86
C GLN A 27 1.37 6.43 12.07
N VAL A 28 0.34 7.09 12.64
CA VAL A 28 -0.43 6.56 13.77
C VAL A 28 -1.26 5.34 13.33
N PHE A 29 -2.03 5.48 12.25
CA PHE A 29 -2.83 4.37 11.75
C PHE A 29 -2.00 3.17 11.32
N TRP A 30 -0.80 3.39 10.79
CA TRP A 30 0.07 2.30 10.36
C TRP A 30 0.59 1.49 11.53
N ARG A 31 0.91 2.14 12.67
CA ARG A 31 1.29 1.42 13.89
C ARG A 31 0.14 0.65 14.50
N HIS A 32 -0.99 1.32 14.71
CA HIS A 32 -2.04 0.83 15.60
C HIS A 32 -3.24 0.20 14.85
N GLY A 33 -3.37 0.45 13.55
CA GLY A 33 -4.56 0.09 12.77
C GLY A 33 -5.71 1.06 12.99
N TYR A 34 -6.80 0.87 12.24
CA TYR A 34 -7.96 1.77 12.28
C TYR A 34 -8.66 1.76 13.64
N ASP A 35 -9.06 0.59 14.12
CA ASP A 35 -9.93 0.48 15.30
C ASP A 35 -9.24 0.89 16.60
N ALA A 36 -7.99 0.47 16.80
CA ALA A 36 -7.25 0.76 18.02
C ALA A 36 -6.75 2.23 18.11
N THR A 37 -6.83 3.01 17.04
CA THR A 37 -6.41 4.41 17.04
C THR A 37 -7.53 5.32 17.56
N SER A 38 -7.31 6.05 18.65
CA SER A 38 -8.28 7.02 19.17
C SER A 38 -8.24 8.36 18.42
N LEU A 39 -9.34 9.14 18.51
CA LEU A 39 -9.38 10.51 17.96
C LEU A 39 -8.39 11.42 18.69
N SER A 40 -8.21 11.23 20.00
CA SER A 40 -7.24 11.96 20.81
C SER A 40 -5.80 11.73 20.33
N GLU A 41 -5.40 10.49 20.07
CA GLU A 41 -4.06 10.18 19.55
C GLU A 41 -3.83 10.81 18.18
N LEU A 42 -4.83 10.75 17.29
CA LEU A 42 -4.77 11.39 15.98
C LEU A 42 -4.58 12.90 16.11
N THR A 43 -5.46 13.58 16.84
CA THR A 43 -5.41 15.05 16.99
C THR A 43 -4.12 15.51 17.65
N ALA A 44 -3.60 14.77 18.63
CA ALA A 44 -2.30 15.04 19.26
C ALA A 44 -1.15 14.89 18.26
N ALA A 45 -1.09 13.79 17.51
CA ALA A 45 -0.03 13.55 16.52
C ALA A 45 -0.07 14.57 15.36
N MET A 46 -1.27 14.90 14.90
CA MET A 46 -1.52 15.87 13.82
C MET A 46 -1.34 17.32 14.28
N LYS A 47 -1.27 17.57 15.59
CA LYS A 47 -1.20 18.90 16.21
C LYS A 47 -2.38 19.80 15.80
N ILE A 48 -3.59 19.23 15.80
CA ILE A 48 -4.83 19.96 15.47
C ILE A 48 -5.91 19.71 16.51
N SER A 49 -6.96 20.52 16.49
CA SER A 49 -8.15 20.29 17.31
C SER A 49 -9.10 19.26 16.68
N PRO A 50 -9.94 18.55 17.47
CA PRO A 50 -10.97 17.67 16.92
C PRO A 50 -11.91 18.37 15.91
N PRO A 51 -12.42 19.61 16.16
CA PRO A 51 -13.19 20.34 15.15
C PRO A 51 -12.44 20.56 13.83
N SER A 52 -11.14 20.86 13.90
CA SER A 52 -10.30 21.03 12.70
C SER A 52 -10.13 19.73 11.92
N LEU A 53 -10.03 18.59 12.61
CA LEU A 53 -9.98 17.27 11.98
C LEU A 53 -11.27 16.99 11.20
N TYR A 54 -12.43 17.14 11.84
CA TYR A 54 -13.71 16.92 11.18
C TYR A 54 -13.95 17.89 10.01
N ALA A 55 -13.58 19.17 10.17
CA ALA A 55 -13.71 20.15 9.09
C ALA A 55 -12.82 19.84 7.87
N ALA A 56 -11.68 19.18 8.06
CA ALA A 56 -10.72 18.92 6.97
C ALA A 56 -10.84 17.53 6.34
N PHE A 57 -11.31 16.53 7.10
CA PHE A 57 -11.32 15.12 6.71
C PHE A 57 -12.69 14.44 6.87
N GLY A 58 -13.68 15.17 7.40
CA GLY A 58 -15.08 14.73 7.54
C GLY A 58 -15.32 13.73 8.68
N SER A 59 -14.49 12.69 8.79
CA SER A 59 -14.59 11.66 9.82
C SER A 59 -13.25 10.94 10.02
N LYS A 60 -13.13 10.16 11.11
CA LYS A 60 -11.98 9.25 11.29
C LYS A 60 -11.85 8.27 10.12
N LYS A 61 -12.98 7.76 9.60
CA LYS A 61 -13.03 6.90 8.40
C LYS A 61 -12.48 7.64 7.17
N GLY A 62 -12.95 8.86 6.91
CA GLY A 62 -12.47 9.69 5.80
C GLY A 62 -10.97 9.93 5.89
N LEU A 63 -10.48 10.34 7.05
CA LEU A 63 -9.04 10.50 7.31
C LEU A 63 -8.24 9.21 7.06
N PHE A 64 -8.77 8.05 7.48
CA PHE A 64 -8.10 6.77 7.25
C PHE A 64 -8.00 6.42 5.76
N LEU A 65 -9.08 6.59 5.00
CA LEU A 65 -9.07 6.30 3.55
C LEU A 65 -8.10 7.23 2.82
N GLU A 66 -8.05 8.51 3.21
CA GLU A 66 -7.05 9.43 2.67
C GLU A 66 -5.61 9.04 3.04
N ALA A 67 -5.39 8.50 4.24
CA ALA A 67 -4.09 7.98 4.65
C ALA A 67 -3.70 6.73 3.85
N VAL A 68 -4.67 5.85 3.53
CA VAL A 68 -4.47 4.69 2.63
C VAL A 68 -4.05 5.16 1.25
N ASP A 69 -4.70 6.19 0.71
CA ASP A 69 -4.35 6.73 -0.60
C ASP A 69 -2.98 7.43 -0.58
N LEU A 70 -2.65 8.16 0.49
CA LEU A 70 -1.32 8.73 0.68
C LEU A 70 -0.24 7.64 0.72
N TYR A 71 -0.48 6.56 1.47
CA TYR A 71 0.43 5.42 1.51
C TYR A 71 0.62 4.79 0.13
N ALA A 72 -0.47 4.55 -0.61
CA ALA A 72 -0.41 3.98 -1.96
C ALA A 72 0.42 4.86 -2.91
N ARG A 73 0.24 6.18 -2.86
CA ARG A 73 1.03 7.12 -3.67
C ARG A 73 2.51 7.17 -3.28
N ARG A 74 2.83 7.12 -1.98
CA ARG A 74 4.20 7.33 -1.49
C ARG A 74 5.05 6.06 -1.50
N TYR A 75 4.45 4.93 -1.14
CA TYR A 75 5.16 3.66 -0.97
C TYR A 75 4.74 2.61 -2.01
N GLY A 76 3.56 2.74 -2.62
CA GLY A 76 3.08 1.82 -3.65
C GLY A 76 3.48 2.21 -5.09
N GLU A 77 3.85 3.47 -5.35
CA GLU A 77 4.18 3.95 -6.70
C GLU A 77 5.39 3.23 -7.31
N GLY A 78 6.42 2.96 -6.52
CA GLY A 78 7.58 2.18 -6.99
C GLY A 78 7.19 0.76 -7.41
N ALA A 79 6.37 0.10 -6.60
CA ALA A 79 5.83 -1.23 -6.89
C ALA A 79 4.94 -1.22 -8.14
N ARG A 80 4.12 -0.18 -8.33
CA ARG A 80 3.29 0.00 -9.53
C ARG A 80 4.16 0.15 -10.78
N ARG A 81 5.15 1.05 -10.76
CA ARG A 81 6.10 1.24 -11.86
C ARG A 81 6.91 -0.02 -12.15
N ALA A 82 7.27 -0.79 -11.13
CA ALA A 82 7.94 -2.07 -11.33
C ALA A 82 7.10 -3.03 -12.18
N LEU A 83 5.78 -3.06 -11.98
CA LEU A 83 4.87 -3.89 -12.78
C LEU A 83 4.69 -3.36 -14.20
N GLU A 84 4.70 -2.04 -14.38
CA GLU A 84 4.47 -1.40 -15.69
C GLU A 84 5.72 -1.39 -16.57
N ASP A 85 6.83 -0.90 -16.04
CA ASP A 85 8.00 -0.47 -16.81
C ASP A 85 9.09 -1.54 -16.93
N ALA A 86 9.05 -2.59 -16.10
CA ALA A 86 10.11 -3.60 -16.12
C ALA A 86 10.08 -4.43 -17.41
N PRO A 87 11.27 -4.73 -17.99
CA PRO A 87 11.37 -5.34 -19.31
C PRO A 87 10.81 -6.76 -19.39
N THR A 88 10.77 -7.49 -18.27
CA THR A 88 10.21 -8.84 -18.18
C THR A 88 9.31 -8.99 -16.96
N ALA A 89 8.35 -9.91 -17.00
CA ALA A 89 7.48 -10.25 -15.87
C ALA A 89 8.33 -10.71 -14.68
N LYS A 90 9.40 -11.46 -14.95
CA LYS A 90 10.35 -11.88 -13.90
C LYS A 90 11.05 -10.68 -13.27
N ALA A 91 11.52 -9.71 -14.07
CA ALA A 91 12.13 -8.48 -13.55
C ALA A 91 11.13 -7.66 -12.75
N ALA A 92 9.88 -7.55 -13.22
CA ALA A 92 8.80 -6.85 -12.54
C ALA A 92 8.56 -7.43 -11.13
N VAL A 93 8.38 -8.75 -11.04
CA VAL A 93 8.14 -9.44 -9.76
C VAL A 93 9.37 -9.41 -8.86
N THR A 94 10.56 -9.55 -9.42
CA THR A 94 11.81 -9.40 -8.66
C THR A 94 11.90 -8.01 -8.02
N HIS A 95 11.68 -6.96 -8.81
CA HIS A 95 11.74 -5.59 -8.32
C HIS A 95 10.65 -5.30 -7.29
N LEU A 96 9.41 -5.78 -7.52
CA LEU A 96 8.31 -5.68 -6.55
C LEU A 96 8.68 -6.30 -5.19
N LEU A 97 9.24 -7.51 -5.18
CA LEU A 97 9.62 -8.20 -3.94
C LEU A 97 10.78 -7.48 -3.22
N MET A 98 11.81 -7.07 -3.96
CA MET A 98 12.97 -6.39 -3.36
C MET A 98 12.61 -5.00 -2.84
N GLN A 99 11.77 -4.24 -3.55
CA GLN A 99 11.25 -2.98 -3.02
C GLN A 99 10.37 -3.18 -1.80
N SER A 100 9.53 -4.21 -1.79
CA SER A 100 8.72 -4.55 -0.63
C SER A 100 9.60 -4.84 0.60
N ALA A 101 10.68 -5.62 0.43
CA ALA A 101 11.65 -5.86 1.49
C ALA A 101 12.25 -4.54 2.03
N ALA A 102 12.73 -3.68 1.12
CA ALA A 102 13.37 -2.41 1.49
C ALA A 102 12.41 -1.45 2.20
N ILE A 103 11.18 -1.31 1.71
CA ILE A 103 10.15 -0.46 2.32
C ILE A 103 9.77 -1.04 3.68
N PHE A 104 9.38 -2.31 3.76
CA PHE A 104 8.81 -2.87 4.98
C PHE A 104 9.77 -2.86 6.18
N SER A 105 11.08 -2.89 5.94
CA SER A 105 12.10 -2.83 7.00
C SER A 105 12.71 -1.44 7.22
N ALA A 106 12.25 -0.40 6.53
CA ALA A 106 12.86 0.93 6.63
C ALA A 106 12.55 1.59 7.99
N PRO A 107 13.54 2.14 8.71
CA PRO A 107 13.32 2.75 10.03
C PRO A 107 12.62 4.12 9.95
N ALA A 108 12.46 4.68 8.75
CA ALA A 108 11.84 5.99 8.52
C ALA A 108 10.31 5.98 8.73
N HIS A 109 9.70 4.80 8.85
CA HIS A 109 8.27 4.62 9.05
C HIS A 109 7.99 3.28 9.76
N PRO A 110 6.76 3.01 10.22
CA PRO A 110 6.37 1.73 10.78
C PRO A 110 6.63 0.58 9.81
N PHE A 111 6.97 -0.57 10.38
CA PHE A 111 7.32 -1.76 9.60
C PHE A 111 6.10 -2.43 8.96
N GLY A 112 6.36 -3.10 7.83
CA GLY A 112 5.34 -3.84 7.06
C GLY A 112 4.45 -2.96 6.18
N CYS A 113 3.52 -3.58 5.48
CA CYS A 113 2.59 -2.93 4.55
C CYS A 113 1.32 -2.45 5.24
N PHE A 114 1.07 -1.14 5.20
CA PHE A 114 -0.12 -0.52 5.81
C PHE A 114 -1.44 -1.16 5.33
N ILE A 115 -1.57 -1.42 4.02
CA ILE A 115 -2.79 -1.97 3.40
C ILE A 115 -2.98 -3.46 3.72
N ALA A 116 -1.89 -4.23 3.80
CA ALA A 116 -1.97 -5.65 4.10
C ALA A 116 -2.35 -5.88 5.57
N LEU A 117 -1.77 -5.09 6.47
CA LEU A 117 -1.93 -5.25 7.91
C LEU A 117 -3.22 -4.59 8.44
N GLY A 118 -3.71 -3.55 7.77
CA GLY A 118 -4.85 -2.75 8.23
C GLY A 118 -6.19 -3.49 8.30
N ALA A 119 -6.34 -4.65 7.62
CA ALA A 119 -7.61 -5.37 7.53
C ALA A 119 -7.66 -6.69 8.32
N VAL A 120 -6.58 -7.09 8.99
CA VAL A 120 -6.51 -8.40 9.66
C VAL A 120 -7.40 -8.44 10.91
N ASN A 121 -7.70 -7.29 11.52
CA ASN A 121 -8.44 -7.18 12.78
C ASN A 121 -9.52 -6.07 12.76
N CYS A 122 -10.25 -5.89 11.65
CA CYS A 122 -11.36 -4.93 11.64
C CYS A 122 -12.52 -5.44 12.51
N ALA A 123 -12.99 -4.60 13.43
CA ALA A 123 -14.21 -4.89 14.19
C ALA A 123 -15.44 -4.86 13.27
N PRO A 124 -16.56 -5.53 13.63
CA PRO A 124 -17.79 -5.50 12.82
C PRO A 124 -18.31 -4.10 12.49
N GLY A 125 -18.06 -3.12 13.37
CA GLY A 125 -18.40 -1.71 13.15
C GLY A 125 -17.57 -0.98 12.08
N SER A 126 -16.53 -1.62 11.54
CA SER A 126 -15.56 -1.06 10.60
C SER A 126 -15.58 -1.75 9.23
N ALA A 127 -16.71 -2.41 8.90
CA ALA A 127 -16.87 -3.20 7.68
C ALA A 127 -16.57 -2.41 6.38
N GLU A 128 -16.89 -1.12 6.32
CA GLU A 128 -16.58 -0.29 5.15
C GLU A 128 -15.07 -0.05 4.97
N VAL A 129 -14.32 0.10 6.07
CA VAL A 129 -12.86 0.23 6.02
C VAL A 129 -12.24 -1.09 5.56
N GLU A 130 -12.73 -2.20 6.10
CA GLU A 130 -12.30 -3.53 5.69
C GLU A 130 -12.54 -3.77 4.20
N ALA A 131 -13.71 -3.39 3.69
CA ALA A 131 -14.08 -3.50 2.28
C ALA A 131 -13.15 -2.67 1.39
N ALA A 132 -12.87 -1.41 1.75
CA ALA A 132 -11.96 -0.56 0.99
C ALA A 132 -10.53 -1.14 0.95
N LEU A 133 -10.01 -1.66 2.07
CA LEU A 133 -8.70 -2.30 2.10
C LEU A 133 -8.68 -3.61 1.29
N ARG A 134 -9.78 -4.37 1.31
CA ARG A 134 -9.96 -5.59 0.50
C ARG A 134 -9.93 -5.27 -0.99
N GLU A 135 -10.62 -4.22 -1.41
CA GLU A 135 -10.60 -3.75 -2.80
C GLU A 135 -9.19 -3.34 -3.24
N ARG A 136 -8.46 -2.59 -2.40
CA ARG A 136 -7.07 -2.21 -2.68
C ARG A 136 -6.16 -3.44 -2.83
N ARG A 137 -6.29 -4.44 -1.96
CA ARG A 137 -5.55 -5.72 -2.10
C ARG A 137 -5.92 -6.46 -3.37
N ALA A 138 -7.20 -6.51 -3.72
CA ALA A 138 -7.67 -7.15 -4.94
C ALA A 138 -7.10 -6.47 -6.19
N ALA A 139 -7.07 -5.13 -6.20
CA ALA A 139 -6.47 -4.36 -7.29
C ALA A 139 -4.97 -4.65 -7.46
N SER A 140 -4.20 -4.70 -6.36
CA SER A 140 -2.78 -5.08 -6.41
C SER A 140 -2.58 -6.50 -6.95
N GLY A 141 -3.42 -7.45 -6.53
CA GLY A 141 -3.39 -8.82 -7.04
C GLY A 141 -3.75 -8.90 -8.53
N ALA A 142 -4.71 -8.11 -8.99
CA ALA A 142 -5.09 -8.03 -10.39
C ALA A 142 -3.96 -7.47 -11.27
N ALA A 143 -3.30 -6.39 -10.83
CA ALA A 143 -2.16 -5.81 -11.56
C ALA A 143 -0.99 -6.79 -11.70
N LEU A 144 -0.69 -7.55 -10.63
CA LEU A 144 0.34 -8.58 -10.66
C LEU A 144 -0.04 -9.73 -11.62
N ARG A 145 -1.30 -10.18 -11.57
CA ARG A 145 -1.81 -11.21 -12.50
C ARG A 145 -1.71 -10.75 -13.95
N GLU A 146 -2.12 -9.53 -14.25
CA GLU A 146 -2.06 -8.96 -15.59
C GLU A 146 -0.62 -8.87 -16.11
N ARG A 147 0.33 -8.47 -15.25
CA ARG A 147 1.74 -8.45 -15.64
C ARG A 147 2.29 -9.84 -15.96
N ILE A 148 1.89 -10.85 -15.19
CA ILE A 148 2.27 -12.25 -15.43
C ILE A 148 1.62 -12.78 -16.71
N ALA A 149 0.33 -12.50 -16.93
CA ALA A 149 -0.38 -12.90 -18.14
C ALA A 149 0.28 -12.33 -19.41
N ARG A 150 0.65 -11.04 -19.38
CA ARG A 150 1.42 -10.42 -20.47
C ARG A 150 2.75 -11.15 -20.72
N GLY A 151 3.47 -11.55 -19.66
CA GLY A 151 4.70 -12.33 -19.82
C GLY A 151 4.47 -13.72 -20.44
N ILE A 152 3.28 -14.32 -20.28
CA ILE A 152 2.92 -15.56 -20.97
C ILE A 152 2.69 -15.28 -22.45
N GLU A 153 1.95 -14.23 -22.78
CA GLU A 153 1.68 -13.78 -24.16
C GLU A 153 2.96 -13.42 -24.92
N ASP A 154 3.89 -12.74 -24.25
CA ASP A 154 5.21 -12.35 -24.76
C ASP A 154 6.19 -13.56 -24.86
N GLY A 155 5.78 -14.75 -24.42
CA GLY A 155 6.57 -15.97 -24.47
C GLY A 155 7.70 -16.05 -23.44
N GLU A 156 7.69 -15.19 -22.42
CA GLU A 156 8.66 -15.22 -21.31
C GLU A 156 8.40 -16.39 -20.34
N LEU A 157 7.14 -16.80 -20.18
CA LEU A 157 6.71 -17.91 -19.31
C LEU A 157 6.15 -19.07 -20.15
N PRO A 158 6.15 -20.31 -19.63
CA PRO A 158 5.47 -21.44 -20.27
C PRO A 158 3.96 -21.16 -20.50
N PRO A 159 3.37 -21.55 -21.65
CA PRO A 159 1.96 -21.31 -21.97
C PRO A 159 0.95 -21.89 -20.95
N GLY A 160 1.33 -22.95 -20.23
CA GLY A 160 0.51 -23.58 -19.19
C GLY A 160 0.57 -22.92 -17.81
N THR A 161 1.26 -21.79 -17.67
CA THR A 161 1.41 -21.11 -16.38
C THR A 161 0.08 -20.54 -15.90
N ASP A 162 -0.39 -20.93 -14.70
CA ASP A 162 -1.53 -20.28 -14.06
C ASP A 162 -1.12 -18.92 -13.48
N ALA A 163 -1.36 -17.85 -14.24
CA ALA A 163 -1.06 -16.48 -13.83
C ALA A 163 -1.78 -16.06 -12.54
N ALA A 164 -3.00 -16.58 -12.31
CA ALA A 164 -3.76 -16.23 -11.12
C ALA A 164 -3.20 -16.92 -9.87
N ALA A 165 -2.80 -18.19 -9.97
CA ALA A 165 -2.12 -18.90 -8.89
C ALA A 165 -0.75 -18.27 -8.56
N LEU A 166 0.03 -17.92 -9.58
CA LEU A 166 1.34 -17.31 -9.38
C LEU A 166 1.22 -15.91 -8.76
N ALA A 167 0.24 -15.11 -9.18
CA ALA A 167 -0.06 -13.82 -8.54
C ALA A 167 -0.49 -13.98 -7.07
N ARG A 168 -1.33 -14.97 -6.75
CA ARG A 168 -1.73 -15.28 -5.37
C ARG A 168 -0.53 -15.69 -4.51
N PHE A 169 0.36 -16.54 -5.05
CA PHE A 169 1.58 -16.97 -4.37
C PHE A 169 2.46 -15.76 -3.99
N TYR A 170 2.80 -14.91 -4.95
CA TYR A 170 3.63 -13.73 -4.67
C TYR A 170 2.92 -12.70 -3.78
N GLY A 171 1.60 -12.55 -3.90
CA GLY A 171 0.80 -11.76 -2.97
C GLY A 171 0.91 -12.27 -1.52
N ALA A 172 0.86 -13.58 -1.31
CA ALA A 172 1.02 -14.20 0.00
C ALA A 172 2.45 -14.02 0.54
N VAL A 173 3.48 -14.13 -0.31
CA VAL A 173 4.87 -13.86 0.06
C VAL A 173 5.04 -12.43 0.57
N ILE A 174 4.50 -11.43 -0.14
CA ILE A 174 4.56 -10.02 0.27
C ILE A 174 3.84 -9.80 1.61
N GLN A 175 2.68 -10.45 1.82
CA GLN A 175 1.97 -10.39 3.09
C GLN A 175 2.78 -11.01 4.24
N GLY A 176 3.43 -12.15 4.00
CA GLY A 176 4.32 -12.80 4.96
C GLY A 176 5.54 -11.92 5.32
N MET A 177 6.17 -11.30 4.32
CA MET A 177 7.27 -10.36 4.51
C MET A 177 6.83 -9.15 5.34
N SER A 178 5.62 -8.64 5.08
CA SER A 178 5.03 -7.54 5.85
C SER A 178 4.84 -7.89 7.33
N VAL A 179 4.43 -9.11 7.65
CA VAL A 179 4.29 -9.58 9.04
C VAL A 179 5.66 -9.73 9.69
N GLN A 180 6.59 -10.43 9.03
CA GLN A 180 7.95 -10.63 9.57
C GLN A 180 8.69 -9.32 9.82
N ALA A 181 8.47 -8.29 8.99
CA ALA A 181 9.00 -6.96 9.22
C ALA A 181 8.50 -6.36 10.55
N ARG A 182 7.22 -6.55 10.91
CA ARG A 182 6.70 -6.13 12.23
C ARG A 182 7.33 -6.89 13.38
N ASP A 183 7.65 -8.16 13.16
CA ASP A 183 8.33 -9.01 14.14
C ASP A 183 9.83 -8.68 14.28
N GLY A 184 10.34 -7.71 13.51
CA GLY A 184 11.71 -7.22 13.61
C GLY A 184 12.68 -7.85 12.60
N ALA A 185 12.20 -8.52 11.56
CA ALA A 185 13.05 -9.03 10.49
C ALA A 185 13.80 -7.88 9.79
N SER A 186 15.11 -8.07 9.60
CA SER A 186 15.94 -7.10 8.89
C SER A 186 15.65 -7.09 7.38
N ARG A 187 16.12 -6.04 6.70
CA ARG A 187 16.05 -5.96 5.24
C ARG A 187 16.63 -7.20 4.57
N GLU A 188 17.81 -7.63 5.01
CA GLU A 188 18.54 -8.76 4.45
C GLU A 188 17.76 -10.08 4.61
N ALA A 189 17.08 -10.26 5.75
CA ALA A 189 16.22 -11.40 5.99
C ALA A 189 15.02 -11.40 5.04
N LEU A 190 14.35 -10.26 4.86
CA LEU A 190 13.22 -10.13 3.93
C LEU A 190 13.64 -10.31 2.46
N GLU A 191 14.80 -9.76 2.07
CA GLU A 191 15.38 -10.00 0.74
C GLU A 191 15.75 -11.47 0.52
N SER A 192 16.12 -12.20 1.59
CA SER A 192 16.34 -13.65 1.53
C SER A 192 15.05 -14.40 1.22
N VAL A 193 13.94 -14.03 1.88
CA VAL A 193 12.60 -14.56 1.57
C VAL A 193 12.22 -14.27 0.11
N ALA A 194 12.45 -13.05 -0.36
CA ALA A 194 12.22 -12.68 -1.75
C ALA A 194 13.02 -13.54 -2.75
N ARG A 195 14.32 -13.72 -2.50
CA ARG A 195 15.18 -14.59 -3.33
C ARG A 195 14.70 -16.04 -3.34
N ALA A 196 14.32 -16.58 -2.19
CA ALA A 196 13.77 -17.92 -2.08
C ALA A 196 12.46 -18.07 -2.87
N ALA A 197 11.55 -17.10 -2.79
CA ALA A 197 10.30 -17.10 -3.54
C ALA A 197 10.51 -17.02 -5.07
N LEU A 198 11.59 -16.38 -5.53
CA LEU A 198 11.94 -16.31 -6.95
C LEU A 198 12.43 -17.64 -7.52
N LEU A 199 12.82 -18.61 -6.69
CA LEU A 199 13.12 -19.98 -7.14
C LEU A 199 11.87 -20.71 -7.63
N ALA A 200 10.67 -20.29 -7.17
CA ALA A 200 9.40 -20.80 -7.67
C ALA A 200 8.95 -20.16 -8.99
N TRP A 201 9.74 -19.21 -9.55
CA TRP A 201 9.41 -18.60 -10.83
C TRP A 201 9.55 -19.66 -11.94
N PRO A 202 8.49 -19.93 -12.73
CA PRO A 202 8.55 -20.94 -13.77
C PRO A 202 9.55 -20.49 -14.85
N ALA A 203 10.50 -21.36 -15.16
CA ALA A 203 11.40 -21.18 -16.29
C ALA A 203 10.92 -22.04 -17.46
N ARG A 204 11.05 -21.53 -18.70
CA ARG A 204 10.89 -22.40 -19.87
C ARG A 204 12.01 -23.44 -19.84
N SER A 205 11.63 -24.71 -19.93
CA SER A 205 12.60 -25.79 -20.16
C SER A 205 13.17 -25.65 -21.58
N SER A 206 14.39 -26.15 -21.82
CA SER A 206 14.95 -26.23 -23.17
C SER A 206 14.15 -27.15 -24.10
N GLU A 207 13.23 -27.95 -23.56
CA GLU A 207 12.41 -28.94 -24.26
C GLU A 207 11.09 -28.34 -24.81
N ASP A 208 10.72 -27.12 -24.41
CA ASP A 208 9.52 -26.39 -24.90
C ASP A 208 9.76 -25.58 -26.20
N ARG A 209 10.85 -25.85 -26.92
CA ARG A 209 11.29 -25.06 -28.09
C ARG A 209 11.19 -25.81 -29.40
#